data_AF-A0A2V9AXX0-F1
#
_entry.id   AF-A0A2V9AXX0-F1
#
_cell.length_a   1.000
_cell.length_b   1.000
_cell.length_c   1.000
_cell.angle_alpha   90.00
_cell.angle_beta   90.00
_cell.angle_gamma   90.00
#
_symmetry.space_group_name_H-M   'P 1'
#
loop_
_entity.id
_entity.type
_entity.pdbx_description
1 polymer ?
#
loop_
_entity_poly.entity_id
_entity_poly.type
_entity_poly.pdbx_seq_one_letter_code
_entity_poly.pdbx_strand_id
1 'polypeptide(L)'
;MISGNPFGWTNPSSWPWFVYVWLALIFAGWLKPVWRWYLRQRASGWPTASGQIEYASVSEAKRFFISTAPRGSSPTYVGELGYSYFVAGSTYAGRYKREFGSEEEALEFVRDSKGKPVAVQYYPSKPSTSTLLESSVETLLNTRPPKPQAEVELFKSALADDSLSWPKPVLWACVGLSAVGLVLSLWVHLGAVMGRRVAPEAFFWILHMGIFVVWLPTVLVARKRVGNRRSKDYWRLVLRGSPEWMRYMVYGFFGYAFVNFALFISKAPTGGGGANPPAIVWRGFSGHWMLFYSAALATLYSAAKASVSVRRCLNGHAVPATANFCSRCGQSVMHT
;
A
#
# COMPACT_ATOMS: atom_id res chain seq x y z
N MET A 1 22.10 -28.44 -22.75
CA MET A 1 21.46 -28.00 -24.01
C MET A 1 19.99 -27.72 -23.72
N ILE A 2 19.61 -26.45 -23.59
CA ILE A 2 18.21 -26.03 -23.54
C ILE A 2 18.00 -25.29 -24.87
N SER A 3 17.61 -26.02 -25.91
CA SER A 3 17.21 -25.44 -27.19
C SER A 3 15.84 -24.78 -27.00
N GLY A 4 15.87 -23.56 -26.47
CA GLY A 4 14.69 -22.80 -26.11
C GLY A 4 13.95 -22.30 -27.35
N ASN A 5 12.66 -22.62 -27.43
CA ASN A 5 11.74 -21.96 -28.34
C ASN A 5 11.87 -20.43 -28.20
N PRO A 6 11.94 -19.68 -29.31
CA PRO A 6 12.04 -18.23 -29.26
C PRO A 6 10.82 -17.65 -28.54
N PHE A 7 11.10 -17.01 -27.44
CA PHE A 7 10.16 -16.29 -26.60
C PHE A 7 9.34 -15.24 -27.38
N GLY A 8 8.02 -15.43 -27.49
CA GLY A 8 7.11 -14.54 -28.23
C GLY A 8 6.30 -13.62 -27.32
N TRP A 9 6.72 -12.37 -27.11
CA TRP A 9 6.02 -11.45 -26.21
C TRP A 9 4.55 -11.16 -26.59
N THR A 10 4.14 -11.40 -27.84
CA THR A 10 2.76 -11.19 -28.32
C THR A 10 1.84 -12.39 -28.13
N ASN A 11 2.38 -13.59 -27.92
CA ASN A 11 1.60 -14.79 -27.65
C ASN A 11 1.74 -15.12 -26.16
N PRO A 12 0.70 -14.87 -25.34
CA PRO A 12 0.76 -15.15 -23.91
C PRO A 12 1.29 -16.55 -23.66
N SER A 13 0.85 -17.58 -24.41
CA SER A 13 1.23 -18.98 -24.14
C SER A 13 2.74 -19.26 -24.18
N SER A 14 3.52 -18.36 -24.79
CA SER A 14 4.98 -18.45 -24.82
C SER A 14 5.68 -17.67 -23.71
N TRP A 15 4.91 -16.97 -22.85
CA TRP A 15 5.46 -16.21 -21.72
C TRP A 15 6.15 -17.09 -20.69
N PRO A 16 7.21 -16.62 -20.00
CA PRO A 16 7.91 -17.46 -19.07
C PRO A 16 6.94 -17.62 -17.91
N TRP A 17 6.92 -18.79 -17.30
CA TRP A 17 6.00 -19.09 -16.22
C TRP A 17 6.02 -18.00 -15.11
N PHE A 18 7.14 -17.32 -14.89
CA PHE A 18 7.23 -16.25 -13.89
C PHE A 18 6.41 -14.99 -14.22
N VAL A 19 6.18 -14.65 -15.50
CA VAL A 19 5.31 -13.52 -15.89
C VAL A 19 3.86 -13.84 -15.54
N TYR A 20 3.43 -15.08 -15.79
CA TYR A 20 2.12 -15.55 -15.38
C TYR A 20 1.94 -15.56 -13.88
N VAL A 21 2.95 -16.01 -13.14
CA VAL A 21 2.95 -15.91 -11.68
C VAL A 21 2.82 -14.45 -11.24
N TRP A 22 3.54 -13.52 -11.88
CA TRP A 22 3.42 -12.09 -11.60
C TRP A 22 2.03 -11.53 -11.86
N LEU A 23 1.45 -11.80 -13.03
CA LEU A 23 0.12 -11.35 -13.39
C LEU A 23 -0.96 -11.98 -12.49
N ALA A 24 -0.81 -13.26 -12.15
CA ALA A 24 -1.69 -13.94 -11.21
C ALA A 24 -1.60 -13.31 -9.82
N LEU A 25 -0.40 -12.96 -9.34
CA LEU A 25 -0.21 -12.28 -8.05
C LEU A 25 -0.81 -10.86 -8.06
N ILE A 26 -0.63 -10.10 -9.13
CA ILE A 26 -1.28 -8.79 -9.30
C ILE A 26 -2.79 -8.97 -9.31
N PHE A 27 -3.32 -9.84 -10.17
CA PHE A 27 -4.76 -10.04 -10.31
C PHE A 27 -5.38 -10.56 -9.00
N ALA A 28 -4.78 -11.57 -8.37
CA ALA A 28 -5.25 -12.10 -7.09
C ALA A 28 -5.18 -11.05 -5.95
N GLY A 29 -4.12 -10.23 -5.93
CA GLY A 29 -3.97 -9.14 -4.98
C GLY A 29 -5.04 -8.06 -5.12
N TRP A 30 -5.51 -7.81 -6.34
CA TRP A 30 -6.51 -6.78 -6.65
C TRP A 30 -7.96 -7.28 -6.71
N LEU A 31 -8.19 -8.57 -6.98
CA LEU A 31 -9.54 -9.12 -7.16
C LEU A 31 -10.40 -8.94 -5.92
N LYS A 32 -9.86 -9.29 -4.74
CA LYS A 32 -10.57 -9.18 -3.46
C LYS A 32 -10.91 -7.72 -3.08
N PRO A 33 -9.98 -6.75 -3.10
CA PRO A 33 -10.31 -5.36 -2.79
C PRO A 33 -11.23 -4.71 -3.83
N VAL A 34 -11.05 -5.00 -5.12
CA VAL A 34 -11.94 -4.49 -6.18
C VAL A 34 -13.35 -5.05 -6.04
N TRP A 35 -13.50 -6.35 -5.78
CA TRP A 35 -14.80 -6.96 -5.53
C TRP A 35 -15.48 -6.39 -4.27
N ARG A 36 -14.73 -6.25 -3.16
CA ARG A 36 -15.23 -5.59 -1.94
C ARG A 36 -15.65 -4.14 -2.21
N TRP A 37 -14.90 -3.41 -3.04
CA TRP A 37 -15.24 -2.05 -3.44
C TRP A 37 -16.53 -2.01 -4.29
N TYR A 38 -16.67 -2.90 -5.28
CA TYR A 38 -17.86 -2.99 -6.13
C TYR A 38 -19.12 -3.30 -5.30
N LEU A 39 -19.04 -4.27 -4.38
CA LEU A 39 -20.14 -4.58 -3.47
C LEU A 39 -20.54 -3.37 -2.61
N ARG A 40 -19.56 -2.59 -2.12
CA ARG A 40 -19.83 -1.36 -1.36
C ARG A 40 -20.51 -0.28 -2.20
N GLN A 41 -20.12 -0.12 -3.46
CA GLN A 41 -20.76 0.83 -4.37
C GLN A 41 -22.20 0.42 -4.69
N ARG A 42 -22.50 -0.88 -4.80
CA ARG A 42 -23.89 -1.33 -4.92
C ARG A 42 -24.68 -1.09 -3.64
N ALA A 43 -24.07 -1.32 -2.48
CA ALA A 43 -24.72 -1.14 -1.19
C ALA A 43 -25.13 0.32 -0.94
N SER A 44 -24.37 1.31 -1.43
CA SER A 44 -24.74 2.73 -1.21
C SER A 44 -26.10 3.13 -1.79
N GLY A 45 -26.64 2.39 -2.76
CA GLY A 45 -27.99 2.59 -3.29
C GLY A 45 -29.08 1.78 -2.58
N TRP A 46 -28.75 0.99 -1.56
CA TRP A 46 -29.72 0.19 -0.82
C TRP A 46 -30.49 1.05 0.20
N PRO A 47 -31.75 0.69 0.51
CA PRO A 47 -32.51 1.33 1.58
C PRO A 47 -31.79 1.17 2.93
N THR A 48 -32.02 2.15 3.80
CA THR A 48 -31.40 2.24 5.12
C THR A 48 -32.45 1.96 6.20
N ALA A 49 -32.09 1.15 7.20
CA ALA A 49 -32.88 0.89 8.39
C ALA A 49 -32.08 1.26 9.65
N SER A 50 -32.78 1.63 10.73
CA SER A 50 -32.14 1.83 12.02
C SER A 50 -31.87 0.48 12.68
N GLY A 51 -30.62 0.26 13.09
CA GLY A 51 -30.18 -0.91 13.82
C GLY A 51 -29.42 -0.57 15.09
N GLN A 52 -28.97 -1.59 15.81
CA GLN A 52 -28.14 -1.47 17.00
C GLN A 52 -26.98 -2.47 16.96
N ILE A 53 -25.85 -2.09 17.53
CA ILE A 53 -24.70 -3.00 17.70
C ILE A 53 -24.98 -3.92 18.90
N GLU A 54 -25.20 -5.21 18.65
CA GLU A 54 -25.48 -6.19 19.69
C GLU A 54 -24.21 -6.68 20.40
N TYR A 55 -23.12 -6.84 19.65
CA TYR A 55 -21.84 -7.27 20.19
C TYR A 55 -20.67 -6.65 19.41
N ALA A 56 -19.54 -6.56 20.08
CA ALA A 56 -18.30 -6.09 19.51
C ALA A 56 -17.15 -6.94 20.06
N SER A 57 -16.31 -7.47 19.17
CA SER A 57 -15.23 -8.37 19.57
C SER A 57 -13.99 -8.15 18.71
N VAL A 58 -12.83 -8.45 19.28
CA VAL A 58 -11.56 -8.54 18.55
C VAL A 58 -11.20 -10.00 18.43
N SER A 59 -10.80 -10.40 17.23
CA SER A 59 -10.32 -11.74 16.96
C SER A 59 -9.04 -11.67 16.15
N GLU A 60 -8.10 -12.57 16.41
CA GLU A 60 -6.95 -12.72 15.52
C GLU A 60 -7.41 -13.30 14.19
N ALA A 61 -6.96 -12.73 13.07
CA ALA A 61 -7.24 -13.30 11.76
C ALA A 61 -6.62 -14.69 11.69
N LYS A 62 -7.48 -15.72 11.67
CA LYS A 62 -7.06 -17.12 11.52
C LYS A 62 -6.24 -17.24 10.24
N ARG A 63 -4.93 -17.46 10.37
CA ARG A 63 -4.02 -17.65 9.23
C ARG A 63 -4.45 -18.91 8.50
N PHE A 64 -4.99 -18.77 7.29
CA PHE A 64 -5.19 -19.91 6.42
C PHE A 64 -3.82 -20.38 5.91
N PHE A 65 -3.59 -21.69 5.98
CA PHE A 65 -2.33 -22.39 5.64
C PHE A 65 -1.76 -22.09 4.24
N ILE A 66 -2.55 -21.49 3.34
CA ILE A 66 -2.16 -21.21 1.94
C ILE A 66 -1.85 -19.70 1.72
N SER A 67 -2.03 -18.84 2.72
CA SER A 67 -1.68 -17.42 2.57
C SER A 67 -0.16 -17.21 2.65
N THR A 68 0.46 -16.92 1.50
CA THR A 68 1.88 -16.59 1.33
C THR A 68 2.25 -15.19 1.88
N ALA A 69 1.57 -14.75 2.94
CA ALA A 69 1.96 -13.53 3.63
C ALA A 69 3.38 -13.74 4.18
N PRO A 70 4.35 -12.87 3.82
CA PRO A 70 5.75 -13.09 4.16
C PRO A 70 5.92 -13.19 5.67
N ARG A 71 6.74 -14.16 6.07
CA ARG A 71 7.17 -14.45 7.46
C ARG A 71 7.71 -13.15 8.07
N GLY A 72 6.86 -12.41 8.79
CA GLY A 72 7.17 -11.07 9.31
C GLY A 72 6.05 -10.02 9.21
N SER A 73 4.90 -10.30 8.59
CA SER A 73 3.73 -9.44 8.80
C SER A 73 3.16 -9.66 10.20
N SER A 74 3.00 -8.59 10.97
CA SER A 74 2.34 -8.61 12.29
C SER A 74 0.99 -9.36 12.20
N PRO A 75 0.57 -10.07 13.28
CA PRO A 75 -0.76 -10.68 13.33
C PRO A 75 -1.81 -9.63 12.96
N THR A 76 -2.64 -9.95 11.97
CA THR A 76 -3.72 -9.05 11.57
C THR A 76 -4.87 -9.28 12.55
N TYR A 77 -5.24 -8.25 13.29
CA TYR A 77 -6.37 -8.30 14.21
C TYR A 77 -7.63 -7.87 13.48
N VAL A 78 -8.76 -8.50 13.78
CA VAL A 78 -10.05 -8.23 13.15
C VAL A 78 -11.02 -7.77 14.21
N GLY A 79 -11.39 -6.49 14.15
CA GLY A 79 -12.51 -5.96 14.91
C GLY A 79 -13.82 -6.34 14.21
N GLU A 80 -14.69 -7.03 14.93
CA GLU A 80 -16.02 -7.47 14.47
C GLU A 80 -17.11 -6.72 15.25
N LEU A 81 -18.04 -6.11 14.52
CA LEU A 81 -19.27 -5.53 15.06
C LEU A 81 -20.44 -6.38 14.59
N GLY A 82 -21.14 -7.03 15.51
CA GLY A 82 -22.42 -7.68 15.27
C GLY A 82 -23.55 -6.69 15.48
N TYR A 83 -24.47 -6.61 14.53
CA TYR A 83 -25.58 -5.67 14.57
C TYR A 83 -26.90 -6.36 14.23
N SER A 84 -27.99 -5.84 14.77
CA SER A 84 -29.35 -6.21 14.39
C SER A 84 -30.16 -4.99 13.98
N TYR A 85 -31.20 -5.24 13.19
CA TYR A 85 -32.10 -4.22 12.66
C TYR A 85 -33.46 -4.84 12.34
N PHE A 86 -34.48 -4.01 12.30
CA PHE A 86 -35.87 -4.44 12.13
C PHE A 86 -36.45 -3.88 10.83
N VAL A 87 -36.95 -4.76 9.96
CA VAL A 87 -37.54 -4.40 8.68
C VAL A 87 -38.76 -5.29 8.42
N ALA A 88 -39.88 -4.68 8.03
CA ALA A 88 -41.10 -5.39 7.62
C ALA A 88 -41.58 -6.45 8.65
N GLY A 89 -41.55 -6.12 9.93
CA GLY A 89 -42.03 -7.02 10.99
C GLY A 89 -41.02 -8.09 11.44
N SER A 90 -39.84 -8.17 10.81
CA SER A 90 -38.82 -9.18 11.10
C SER A 90 -37.50 -8.56 11.55
N THR A 91 -36.86 -9.22 12.53
CA THR A 91 -35.51 -8.86 12.98
C THR A 91 -34.47 -9.62 12.17
N TYR A 92 -33.48 -8.90 11.67
CA TYR A 92 -32.34 -9.45 10.95
C TYR A 92 -31.05 -9.05 11.65
N ALA A 93 -30.00 -9.82 11.44
CA ALA A 93 -28.68 -9.56 11.99
C ALA A 93 -27.59 -9.65 10.91
N GLY A 94 -26.51 -8.92 11.13
CA GLY A 94 -25.37 -8.88 10.24
C GLY A 94 -24.07 -8.67 11.01
N ARG A 95 -22.95 -8.77 10.29
CA ARG A 95 -21.61 -8.62 10.85
C ARG A 95 -20.80 -7.67 9.99
N TYR A 96 -20.11 -6.74 10.62
CA TYR A 96 -19.12 -5.87 9.98
C TYR A 96 -17.74 -6.21 10.53
N LYS A 97 -16.77 -6.41 9.64
CA LYS A 97 -15.40 -6.76 10.01
C LYS A 97 -14.42 -5.76 9.45
N ARG A 98 -13.46 -5.33 10.27
CA ARG A 98 -12.37 -4.44 9.87
C ARG A 98 -11.03 -5.00 10.34
N GLU A 99 -10.06 -5.02 9.43
CA GLU A 99 -8.72 -5.56 9.65
C GLU A 99 -7.80 -4.42 10.16
N PHE A 100 -7.02 -4.69 11.20
CA PHE A 100 -6.13 -3.75 11.90
C PHE A 100 -4.71 -4.30 11.99
N GLY A 101 -3.75 -3.37 12.12
CA GLY A 101 -2.34 -3.72 12.19
C GLY A 101 -1.89 -4.21 13.57
N SER A 102 -2.65 -3.85 14.62
CA SER A 102 -2.39 -4.19 16.01
C SER A 102 -3.70 -4.52 16.76
N GLU A 103 -3.57 -5.22 17.88
CA GLU A 103 -4.70 -5.62 18.72
C GLU A 103 -5.37 -4.38 19.32
N GLU A 104 -4.55 -3.42 19.72
CA GLU A 104 -4.98 -2.19 20.37
C GLU A 104 -5.78 -1.31 19.42
N GLU A 105 -5.40 -1.25 18.13
CA GLU A 105 -6.22 -0.58 17.12
C GLU A 105 -7.59 -1.24 16.97
N ALA A 106 -7.65 -2.57 17.02
CA ALA A 106 -8.89 -3.32 16.94
C ALA A 106 -9.75 -3.17 18.21
N LEU A 107 -9.13 -3.20 19.39
CA LEU A 107 -9.77 -2.97 20.69
C LEU A 107 -10.32 -1.55 20.78
N GLU A 108 -9.51 -0.57 20.36
CA GLU A 108 -9.95 0.81 20.24
C GLU A 108 -11.14 0.88 19.29
N PHE A 109 -11.11 0.22 18.14
CA PHE A 109 -12.23 0.22 17.21
C PHE A 109 -13.53 -0.31 17.83
N VAL A 110 -13.49 -1.37 18.66
CA VAL A 110 -14.69 -1.95 19.29
C VAL A 110 -15.10 -1.31 20.63
N ARG A 111 -14.29 -0.40 21.18
CA ARG A 111 -14.56 0.23 22.49
C ARG A 111 -15.92 0.94 22.50
N ASP A 112 -16.73 0.77 23.54
CA ASP A 112 -18.00 1.51 23.70
C ASP A 112 -18.97 1.44 22.50
N SER A 113 -18.81 0.47 21.58
CA SER A 113 -19.66 0.38 20.38
C SER A 113 -20.92 -0.43 20.62
N LYS A 114 -20.92 -1.34 21.60
CA LYS A 114 -22.08 -2.16 21.97
C LYS A 114 -23.24 -1.28 22.45
N GLY A 115 -24.44 -1.57 21.97
CA GLY A 115 -25.67 -0.84 22.30
C GLY A 115 -25.84 0.49 21.55
N LYS A 116 -24.87 0.91 20.72
CA LYS A 116 -25.00 2.15 19.96
C LYS A 116 -25.92 1.95 18.75
N PRO A 117 -26.77 2.94 18.42
CA PRO A 117 -27.56 2.90 17.20
C PRO A 117 -26.65 3.04 15.98
N VAL A 118 -27.00 2.36 14.89
CA VAL A 118 -26.26 2.42 13.63
C VAL A 118 -27.21 2.35 12.44
N ALA A 119 -26.91 3.08 11.38
CA ALA A 119 -27.63 2.99 10.12
C ALA A 119 -27.15 1.77 9.32
N VAL A 120 -28.06 0.83 9.04
CA VAL A 120 -27.81 -0.43 8.33
C VAL A 120 -28.39 -0.36 6.93
N GLN A 121 -27.59 -0.74 5.92
CA GLN A 121 -28.09 -0.91 4.56
C GLN A 121 -28.48 -2.35 4.32
N TYR A 122 -29.66 -2.58 3.75
CA TYR A 122 -30.17 -3.93 3.50
C TYR A 122 -30.65 -4.08 2.06
N TYR A 123 -30.50 -5.28 1.50
CA TYR A 123 -30.93 -5.56 0.14
C TYR A 123 -32.46 -5.75 0.09
N PRO A 124 -33.23 -4.95 -0.68
CA PRO A 124 -34.70 -4.94 -0.61
C PRO A 124 -35.35 -6.30 -0.86
N SER A 125 -34.86 -7.05 -1.85
CA SER A 125 -35.43 -8.34 -2.24
C SER A 125 -34.94 -9.51 -1.38
N LYS A 126 -33.92 -9.30 -0.53
CA LYS A 126 -33.45 -10.29 0.44
C LYS A 126 -32.93 -9.56 1.67
N PRO A 127 -33.83 -9.12 2.59
CA PRO A 127 -33.46 -8.30 3.73
C PRO A 127 -32.34 -8.91 4.57
N SER A 128 -32.25 -10.23 4.70
CA SER A 128 -31.14 -10.90 5.42
C SER A 128 -29.73 -10.56 4.90
N THR A 129 -29.60 -10.01 3.69
CA THR A 129 -28.35 -9.47 3.17
C THR A 129 -28.23 -7.99 3.54
N SER A 130 -27.32 -7.68 4.45
CA SER A 130 -27.09 -6.33 4.93
C SER A 130 -25.61 -5.99 5.06
N THR A 131 -25.30 -4.69 5.14
CA THR A 131 -23.97 -4.20 5.36
C THR A 131 -24.00 -2.85 6.10
N LEU A 132 -22.95 -2.57 6.88
CA LEU A 132 -22.72 -1.24 7.44
C LEU A 132 -21.80 -0.47 6.48
N LEU A 133 -22.20 0.75 6.11
CA LEU A 133 -21.31 1.65 5.42
C LEU A 133 -20.21 2.17 6.33
N GLU A 134 -19.07 2.46 5.72
CA GLU A 134 -17.95 3.09 6.40
C GLU A 134 -18.34 4.44 7.02
N SER A 135 -19.20 5.22 6.37
CA SER A 135 -19.69 6.49 6.89
C SER A 135 -20.55 6.33 8.15
N SER A 136 -21.39 5.30 8.22
CA SER A 136 -22.19 4.98 9.42
C SER A 136 -21.29 4.57 10.58
N VAL A 137 -20.25 3.78 10.31
CA VAL A 137 -19.25 3.38 11.30
C VAL A 137 -18.41 4.58 11.75
N GLU A 138 -17.97 5.45 10.84
CA GLU A 138 -17.24 6.69 11.15
C GLU A 138 -18.10 7.61 12.04
N THR A 139 -19.41 7.71 11.78
CA THR A 139 -20.34 8.49 12.62
C THR A 139 -20.41 7.92 14.03
N LEU A 140 -20.53 6.59 14.16
CA LEU A 140 -20.50 5.90 15.45
C LEU A 140 -19.19 6.17 16.20
N LEU A 141 -18.04 6.09 15.53
CA LEU A 141 -16.73 6.36 16.12
C LEU A 141 -16.56 7.82 16.55
N ASN A 142 -17.11 8.78 15.79
CA ASN A 142 -17.03 10.20 16.10
C ASN A 142 -17.89 10.59 17.33
N THR A 143 -18.93 9.82 17.66
CA THR A 143 -19.77 10.04 18.85
C THR A 143 -19.19 9.44 20.13
N ARG A 144 -18.03 8.79 20.07
CA ARG A 144 -17.44 8.12 21.23
C ARG A 144 -16.79 9.13 22.19
N PRO A 145 -16.87 8.92 23.51
CA PRO A 145 -16.03 9.65 24.46
C PRO A 145 -14.52 9.49 24.13
N PRO A 146 -13.72 10.55 24.35
CA PRO A 146 -12.27 10.50 24.10
C PRO A 146 -11.60 9.45 24.99
N LYS A 147 -10.50 8.87 24.49
CA LYS A 147 -9.72 7.88 25.24
C LYS A 147 -9.19 8.49 26.54
N PRO A 148 -9.28 7.78 27.69
CA PRO A 148 -8.65 8.22 28.93
C PRO A 148 -7.17 8.52 28.72
N GLN A 149 -6.71 9.69 29.17
CA GLN A 149 -5.37 10.21 28.84
C GLN A 149 -4.21 9.31 29.30
N ALA A 150 -4.39 8.57 30.39
CA ALA A 150 -3.37 7.68 30.96
C ALA A 150 -2.96 6.54 30.01
N GLU A 151 -3.91 5.98 29.25
CA GLU A 151 -3.63 4.91 28.28
C GLU A 151 -2.94 5.43 27.02
N VAL A 152 -3.17 6.70 26.66
CA VAL A 152 -2.57 7.33 25.47
C VAL A 152 -1.07 7.56 25.68
N GLU A 153 -0.64 7.95 26.87
CA GLU A 153 0.78 8.18 27.18
C GLU A 153 1.57 6.86 27.24
N LEU A 154 1.01 5.81 27.86
CA LEU A 154 1.62 4.46 27.91
C LEU A 154 1.80 3.87 26.50
N PHE A 155 0.79 4.06 25.64
CA PHE A 155 0.80 3.57 24.27
C PHE A 155 1.81 4.31 23.37
N LYS A 156 1.98 5.63 23.58
CA LYS A 156 3.01 6.40 22.86
C LYS A 156 4.43 5.97 23.23
N SER A 157 4.67 5.61 24.50
CA SER A 157 5.97 5.06 24.92
C SER A 157 6.23 3.68 24.32
N ALA A 158 5.22 2.81 24.23
CA ALA A 158 5.37 1.47 23.64
C ALA A 158 5.61 1.52 22.12
N LEU A 159 4.91 2.40 21.39
CA LEU A 159 5.11 2.58 19.94
C LEU A 159 6.45 3.24 19.57
N ALA A 160 7.09 3.93 20.53
CA ALA A 160 8.42 4.49 20.31
C ALA A 160 9.52 3.42 20.29
N ASP A 161 9.23 2.22 20.81
CA ASP A 161 10.22 1.17 21.07
C ASP A 161 10.27 0.06 20.00
N ASP A 162 9.41 0.09 18.98
CA ASP A 162 9.34 -0.97 17.95
C ASP A 162 10.37 -0.79 16.79
N SER A 163 11.64 -0.79 17.21
CA SER A 163 12.77 -1.66 16.83
C SER A 163 13.05 -2.07 15.38
N LEU A 164 12.43 -1.46 14.36
CA LEU A 164 12.94 -1.55 12.98
C LEU A 164 13.37 -0.19 12.44
N SER A 165 14.16 0.55 13.21
CA SER A 165 14.92 1.69 12.67
C SER A 165 16.09 1.12 11.88
N TRP A 166 15.90 0.97 10.57
CA TRP A 166 17.02 0.63 9.69
C TRP A 166 18.16 1.62 9.96
N PRO A 167 19.39 1.13 10.18
CA PRO A 167 20.51 2.02 10.44
C PRO A 167 20.67 2.96 9.24
N LYS A 168 20.76 4.27 9.52
CA LYS A 168 20.96 5.31 8.50
C LYS A 168 21.98 4.95 7.41
N PRO A 169 23.16 4.34 7.69
CA PRO A 169 24.10 3.96 6.64
C PRO A 169 23.51 2.96 5.63
N VAL A 170 22.70 2.01 6.08
CA VAL A 170 22.06 1.03 5.17
C VAL A 170 21.03 1.73 4.29
N LEU A 171 20.22 2.64 4.85
CA LEU A 171 19.28 3.42 4.04
C LEU A 171 20.02 4.25 2.98
N TRP A 172 21.11 4.93 3.35
CA TRP A 172 21.92 5.70 2.40
C TRP A 172 22.60 4.83 1.34
N ALA A 173 23.04 3.61 1.68
CA ALA A 173 23.54 2.66 0.70
C ALA A 173 22.44 2.26 -0.31
N CYS A 174 21.23 1.95 0.16
CA CYS A 174 20.10 1.66 -0.73
C CYS A 174 19.69 2.87 -1.59
N VAL A 175 19.77 4.10 -1.06
CA VAL A 175 19.59 5.34 -1.82
C VAL A 175 20.62 5.45 -2.94
N GLY A 176 21.90 5.24 -2.63
CA GLY A 176 22.99 5.25 -3.61
C GLY A 176 22.79 4.22 -4.72
N LEU A 177 22.47 2.97 -4.35
CA LEU A 177 22.15 1.91 -5.30
C LEU A 177 20.95 2.25 -6.20
N SER A 178 19.91 2.87 -5.62
CA SER A 178 18.73 3.30 -6.40
C SER A 178 19.08 4.40 -7.39
N ALA A 179 19.92 5.37 -6.99
CA ALA A 179 20.39 6.43 -7.87
C ALA A 179 21.24 5.88 -9.02
N VAL A 180 22.17 4.97 -8.73
CA VAL A 180 22.99 4.31 -9.76
C VAL A 180 22.11 3.51 -10.73
N GLY A 181 21.16 2.72 -10.21
CA GLY A 181 20.21 1.98 -11.05
C GLY A 181 19.35 2.89 -11.92
N LEU A 182 18.93 4.05 -11.41
CA LEU A 182 18.19 5.05 -12.18
C LEU A 182 19.02 5.64 -13.33
N VAL A 183 20.27 6.04 -13.07
CA VAL A 183 21.16 6.60 -14.09
C VAL A 183 21.47 5.56 -15.17
N LEU A 184 21.78 4.33 -14.78
CA LEU A 184 22.07 3.23 -15.71
C LEU A 184 20.84 2.85 -16.54
N SER A 185 19.67 2.78 -15.92
CA SER A 185 18.42 2.50 -16.66
C SER A 185 18.09 3.61 -17.64
N LEU A 186 18.29 4.89 -17.28
CA LEU A 186 18.10 6.02 -18.18
C LEU A 186 19.08 5.99 -19.36
N TRP A 187 20.36 5.69 -19.12
CA TRP A 187 21.36 5.56 -20.19
C TRP A 187 20.99 4.45 -21.20
N VAL A 188 20.64 3.27 -20.69
CA VAL A 188 20.17 2.15 -21.51
C VAL A 188 18.90 2.53 -22.28
N HIS A 189 17.99 3.26 -21.63
CA HIS A 189 16.75 3.70 -22.23
C HIS A 189 16.98 4.67 -23.41
N LEU A 190 17.83 5.67 -23.23
CA LEU A 190 18.20 6.62 -24.29
C LEU A 190 18.83 5.90 -25.48
N GLY A 191 19.75 4.96 -25.24
CA GLY A 191 20.32 4.11 -26.28
C GLY A 191 19.24 3.35 -27.06
N ALA A 192 18.32 2.70 -26.34
CA ALA A 192 17.24 1.92 -26.93
C ALA A 192 16.25 2.77 -27.73
N VAL A 193 15.96 4.01 -27.29
CA VAL A 193 15.15 4.97 -28.04
C VAL A 193 15.82 5.38 -29.35
N MET A 194 17.15 5.48 -29.37
CA MET A 194 17.95 5.71 -30.58
C MET A 194 18.10 4.45 -31.46
N GLY A 195 17.44 3.33 -31.11
CA GLY A 195 17.57 2.06 -31.81
C GLY A 195 18.90 1.35 -31.58
N ARG A 196 19.72 1.83 -30.64
CA ARG A 196 21.05 1.28 -30.33
C ARG A 196 21.00 0.41 -29.08
N ARG A 197 21.80 -0.65 -29.08
CA ARG A 197 22.09 -1.40 -27.86
C ARG A 197 23.40 -0.90 -27.27
N VAL A 198 23.31 -0.30 -26.10
CA VAL A 198 24.47 0.31 -25.43
C VAL A 198 25.12 -0.59 -24.37
N ALA A 199 24.49 -1.71 -24.03
CA ALA A 199 24.94 -2.59 -22.96
C ALA A 199 24.88 -4.10 -23.33
N PRO A 200 25.78 -4.92 -22.77
CA PRO A 200 25.78 -6.37 -22.94
C PRO A 200 24.57 -7.03 -22.27
N GLU A 201 24.28 -8.28 -22.62
CA GLU A 201 23.09 -9.02 -22.14
C GLU A 201 23.05 -9.17 -20.62
N ALA A 202 24.18 -9.50 -19.98
CA ALA A 202 24.27 -9.63 -18.53
C ALA A 202 23.76 -8.36 -17.81
N PHE A 203 23.95 -7.19 -18.43
CA PHE A 203 23.50 -5.91 -17.88
C PHE A 203 21.97 -5.80 -17.80
N PHE A 204 21.25 -6.45 -18.72
CA PHE A 204 19.78 -6.54 -18.68
C PHE A 204 19.34 -7.19 -17.37
N TRP A 205 19.91 -8.35 -17.08
CA TRP A 205 19.57 -9.13 -15.89
C TRP A 205 20.05 -8.47 -14.62
N ILE A 206 21.21 -7.81 -14.62
CA ILE A 206 21.71 -7.04 -13.48
C ILE A 206 20.74 -5.91 -13.13
N LEU A 207 20.29 -5.10 -14.10
CA LEU A 207 19.31 -4.03 -13.84
C LEU A 207 17.96 -4.59 -13.42
N HIS A 208 17.52 -5.69 -14.02
CA HIS A 208 16.25 -6.31 -13.67
C HIS A 208 16.26 -6.87 -12.24
N MET A 209 17.31 -7.62 -11.87
CA MET A 209 17.46 -8.19 -10.53
C MET A 209 17.78 -7.13 -9.48
N GLY A 210 18.52 -6.08 -9.87
CA GLY A 210 18.87 -4.96 -9.01
C GLY A 210 17.65 -4.18 -8.50
N ILE A 211 16.52 -4.20 -9.23
CA ILE A 211 15.26 -3.64 -8.73
C ILE A 211 14.86 -4.32 -7.43
N PHE A 212 14.90 -5.65 -7.35
CA PHE A 212 14.45 -6.37 -6.15
C PHE A 212 15.29 -6.02 -4.91
N VAL A 213 16.59 -5.79 -5.12
CA VAL A 213 17.53 -5.39 -4.06
C VAL A 213 17.11 -4.07 -3.41
N VAL A 214 16.68 -3.08 -4.20
CA VAL A 214 16.27 -1.76 -3.68
C VAL A 214 14.77 -1.68 -3.38
N TRP A 215 13.95 -2.49 -4.06
CA TRP A 215 12.49 -2.45 -3.95
C TRP A 215 11.98 -3.08 -2.66
N LEU A 216 12.61 -4.16 -2.19
CA LEU A 216 12.22 -4.79 -0.93
C LEU A 216 12.37 -3.83 0.27
N PRO A 217 13.54 -3.16 0.49
CA PRO A 217 13.67 -2.11 1.48
C PRO A 217 12.65 -0.97 1.29
N THR A 218 12.41 -0.57 0.03
CA THR A 218 11.43 0.47 -0.32
C THR A 218 10.03 0.12 0.18
N VAL A 219 9.54 -1.10 -0.08
CA VAL A 219 8.20 -1.55 0.34
C VAL A 219 8.10 -1.61 1.86
N LEU A 220 9.13 -2.10 2.56
CA LEU A 220 9.15 -2.15 4.02
C LEU A 220 9.09 -0.75 4.64
N VAL A 221 9.91 0.18 4.12
CA VAL A 221 9.91 1.59 4.54
C VAL A 221 8.57 2.26 4.25
N ALA A 222 8.00 2.04 3.07
CA ALA A 222 6.72 2.62 2.68
C ALA A 222 5.57 2.10 3.56
N ARG A 223 5.53 0.79 3.83
CA ARG A 223 4.55 0.19 4.76
C ARG A 223 4.68 0.77 6.16
N LYS A 224 5.90 0.89 6.69
CA LYS A 224 6.14 1.48 8.02
C LYS A 224 5.69 2.93 8.10
N ARG A 225 5.90 3.71 7.04
CA ARG A 225 5.53 5.13 7.00
C ARG A 225 4.05 5.40 6.87
N VAL A 226 3.34 4.59 6.07
CA VAL A 226 1.91 4.80 5.83
C VAL A 226 1.04 4.10 6.87
N GLY A 227 1.52 2.98 7.43
CA GLY A 227 0.70 2.08 8.23
C GLY A 227 -0.48 1.53 7.42
N ASN A 228 -1.61 1.29 8.09
CA ASN A 228 -2.84 0.80 7.46
C ASN A 228 -3.75 1.92 6.92
N ARG A 229 -3.20 3.10 6.61
CA ARG A 229 -4.00 4.27 6.20
C ARG A 229 -4.50 4.17 4.75
N ARG A 230 -5.65 4.80 4.50
CA ARG A 230 -6.39 4.79 3.22
C ARG A 230 -5.54 5.31 2.05
N SER A 231 -5.68 4.70 0.88
CA SER A 231 -4.78 4.84 -0.29
C SER A 231 -4.69 6.23 -0.94
N LYS A 232 -5.65 7.13 -0.73
CA LYS A 232 -5.72 8.42 -1.45
C LYS A 232 -4.49 9.31 -1.20
N ASP A 233 -3.96 9.29 0.02
CA ASP A 233 -2.78 10.07 0.41
C ASP A 233 -1.50 9.23 0.49
N TYR A 234 -1.51 8.00 -0.01
CA TYR A 234 -0.41 7.05 0.12
C TYR A 234 0.92 7.66 -0.36
N TRP A 235 0.98 8.11 -1.61
CA TRP A 235 2.20 8.67 -2.19
C TRP A 235 2.62 9.98 -1.54
N ARG A 236 1.67 10.80 -1.08
CA ARG A 236 1.95 12.04 -0.36
C ARG A 236 2.63 11.75 0.97
N LEU A 237 2.20 10.69 1.66
CA LEU A 237 2.77 10.26 2.94
C LEU A 237 4.14 9.58 2.76
N VAL A 238 4.27 8.65 1.79
CA VAL A 238 5.54 7.95 1.52
C VAL A 238 6.65 8.93 1.16
N LEU A 239 6.34 9.92 0.32
CA LEU A 239 7.29 10.90 -0.19
C LEU A 239 7.42 12.13 0.71
N ARG A 240 6.80 12.16 1.90
CA ARG A 240 6.86 13.32 2.79
C ARG A 240 8.29 13.59 3.26
N GLY A 241 8.86 14.72 2.84
CA GLY A 241 10.24 15.12 3.16
C GLY A 241 11.22 14.93 2.00
N SER A 242 10.79 14.37 0.86
CA SER A 242 11.59 14.45 -0.37
C SER A 242 11.44 15.84 -1.01
N PRO A 243 12.50 16.34 -1.68
CA PRO A 243 12.43 17.52 -2.54
C PRO A 243 11.30 17.39 -3.58
N GLU A 244 10.70 18.51 -3.93
CA GLU A 244 9.57 18.54 -4.88
C GLU A 244 9.95 17.97 -6.24
N TRP A 245 11.16 18.27 -6.74
CA TRP A 245 11.66 17.73 -8.00
C TRP A 245 11.67 16.19 -8.02
N MET A 246 11.96 15.53 -6.89
CA MET A 246 11.93 14.05 -6.81
C MET A 246 10.50 13.52 -6.91
N ARG A 247 9.54 14.23 -6.34
CA ARG A 247 8.12 13.85 -6.43
C ARG A 247 7.64 13.96 -7.87
N TYR A 248 7.95 15.07 -8.54
CA TYR A 248 7.62 15.25 -9.96
C TYR A 248 8.34 14.22 -10.84
N MET A 249 9.60 13.88 -10.54
CA MET A 249 10.34 12.84 -11.24
C MET A 249 9.64 11.47 -11.17
N VAL A 250 9.17 11.05 -9.98
CA VAL A 250 8.43 9.78 -9.83
C VAL A 250 7.13 9.79 -10.64
N TYR A 251 6.36 10.87 -10.58
CA TYR A 251 5.12 10.99 -11.37
C TYR A 251 5.41 11.02 -12.88
N GLY A 252 6.47 11.71 -13.30
CA GLY A 252 6.92 11.77 -14.67
C GLY A 252 7.33 10.39 -15.20
N PHE A 253 8.19 9.67 -14.47
CA PHE A 253 8.58 8.31 -14.86
C PHE A 253 7.42 7.32 -14.81
N PHE A 254 6.45 7.50 -13.91
CA PHE A 254 5.25 6.67 -13.86
C PHE A 254 4.40 6.84 -15.13
N GLY A 255 4.07 8.09 -15.49
CA GLY A 255 3.35 8.38 -16.72
C GLY A 255 4.11 7.92 -17.96
N TYR A 256 5.42 8.17 -18.00
CA TYR A 256 6.29 7.73 -19.10
C TYR A 256 6.31 6.20 -19.23
N ALA A 257 6.54 5.47 -18.13
CA ALA A 257 6.61 4.02 -18.14
C ALA A 257 5.31 3.39 -18.65
N PHE A 258 4.16 3.95 -18.26
CA PHE A 258 2.85 3.51 -18.74
C PHE A 258 2.71 3.67 -20.26
N VAL A 259 3.01 4.86 -20.80
CA VAL A 259 2.96 5.11 -22.25
C VAL A 259 3.97 4.24 -23.00
N ASN A 260 5.20 4.15 -22.50
CA ASN A 260 6.26 3.34 -23.09
C ASN A 260 5.88 1.85 -23.10
N PHE A 261 5.23 1.34 -22.05
CA PHE A 261 4.77 -0.03 -22.00
C PHE A 261 3.63 -0.30 -22.98
N ALA A 262 2.66 0.61 -23.09
CA ALA A 262 1.58 0.50 -24.07
C ALA A 262 2.13 0.47 -25.51
N LEU A 263 3.09 1.36 -25.82
CA LEU A 263 3.79 1.35 -27.11
C LEU A 263 4.59 0.07 -27.32
N PHE A 264 5.27 -0.43 -26.30
CA PHE A 264 6.01 -1.68 -26.35
C PHE A 264 5.09 -2.86 -26.68
N ILE A 265 3.95 -3.02 -26.01
CA ILE A 265 2.98 -4.08 -26.30
C ILE A 265 2.50 -3.98 -27.75
N SER A 266 2.20 -2.77 -28.25
CA SER A 266 1.70 -2.59 -29.62
C SER A 266 2.72 -2.89 -30.72
N LYS A 267 4.03 -2.81 -30.41
CA LYS A 267 5.12 -2.94 -31.38
C LYS A 267 6.05 -4.11 -31.11
N ALA A 268 5.79 -4.91 -30.07
CA ALA A 268 6.65 -6.01 -29.69
C ALA A 268 6.73 -7.02 -30.86
N PRO A 269 7.94 -7.37 -31.32
CA PRO A 269 8.10 -8.30 -32.42
C PRO A 269 7.49 -9.66 -32.05
N THR A 270 6.76 -10.25 -32.99
CA THR A 270 6.04 -11.51 -32.84
C THR A 270 6.94 -12.75 -32.86
N GLY A 271 8.25 -12.58 -33.10
CA GLY A 271 9.23 -13.67 -33.09
C GLY A 271 10.63 -13.20 -32.73
N GLY A 272 11.37 -14.05 -32.00
CA GLY A 272 12.81 -13.90 -31.78
C GLY A 272 13.26 -13.86 -30.31
N GLY A 273 13.10 -14.97 -29.59
CA GLY A 273 13.85 -15.23 -28.36
C GLY A 273 15.25 -15.76 -28.65
N GLY A 274 16.08 -14.94 -29.31
CA GLY A 274 17.52 -15.12 -29.22
C GLY A 274 18.02 -14.70 -27.84
N ALA A 275 19.20 -15.16 -27.42
CA ALA A 275 19.87 -14.70 -26.20
C ALA A 275 19.98 -13.15 -26.13
N ASN A 276 19.93 -12.47 -27.28
CA ASN A 276 20.06 -11.04 -27.39
C ASN A 276 18.70 -10.34 -27.61
N PRO A 277 18.06 -9.77 -26.56
CA PRO A 277 16.81 -9.05 -26.73
C PRO A 277 17.00 -7.83 -27.66
N PRO A 278 16.06 -7.59 -28.60
CA PRO A 278 16.15 -6.47 -29.52
C PRO A 278 15.96 -5.12 -28.80
N ALA A 279 16.42 -4.03 -29.40
CA ALA A 279 16.39 -2.68 -28.80
C ALA A 279 14.99 -2.27 -28.30
N ILE A 280 13.92 -2.72 -28.96
CA ILE A 280 12.54 -2.50 -28.54
C ILE A 280 12.19 -3.14 -27.18
N VAL A 281 12.73 -4.32 -26.88
CA VAL A 281 12.57 -4.99 -25.58
C VAL A 281 13.34 -4.24 -24.50
N TRP A 282 14.58 -3.81 -24.80
CA TRP A 282 15.34 -2.94 -23.90
C TRP A 282 14.60 -1.65 -23.61
N ARG A 283 13.98 -1.02 -24.60
CA ARG A 283 13.16 0.19 -24.43
C ARG A 283 11.97 -0.07 -23.51
N GLY A 284 11.23 -1.17 -23.72
CA GLY A 284 10.08 -1.55 -22.90
C GLY A 284 10.45 -1.71 -21.43
N PHE A 285 11.47 -2.52 -21.14
CA PHE A 285 11.89 -2.82 -19.76
C PHE A 285 12.61 -1.67 -19.07
N SER A 286 13.48 -0.94 -19.77
CA SER A 286 14.18 0.21 -19.17
C SER A 286 13.24 1.32 -18.68
N GLY A 287 12.09 1.51 -19.33
CA GLY A 287 11.01 2.37 -18.81
C GLY A 287 10.53 1.96 -17.42
N HIS A 288 10.34 0.66 -17.18
CA HIS A 288 9.95 0.12 -15.88
C HIS A 288 11.06 0.27 -14.86
N TRP A 289 12.30 -0.02 -15.25
CA TRP A 289 13.46 0.12 -14.38
C TRP A 289 13.58 1.55 -13.87
N MET A 290 13.46 2.56 -14.74
CA MET A 290 13.47 3.96 -14.33
C MET A 290 12.36 4.29 -13.32
N LEU A 291 11.15 3.77 -13.52
CA LEU A 291 10.05 3.94 -12.55
C LEU A 291 10.39 3.32 -11.19
N PHE A 292 10.81 2.05 -11.14
CA PHE A 292 11.10 1.38 -9.88
C PHE A 292 12.28 2.01 -9.14
N TYR A 293 13.37 2.31 -9.86
CA TYR A 293 14.54 2.96 -9.26
C TYR A 293 14.25 4.39 -8.81
N SER A 294 13.46 5.17 -9.55
CA SER A 294 13.08 6.53 -9.12
C SER A 294 12.14 6.52 -7.90
N ALA A 295 11.17 5.62 -7.86
CA ALA A 295 10.26 5.46 -6.72
C ALA A 295 11.01 4.96 -5.47
N ALA A 296 11.94 4.01 -5.62
CA ALA A 296 12.82 3.55 -4.56
C ALA A 296 13.71 4.69 -4.05
N LEU A 297 14.38 5.40 -4.95
CA LEU A 297 15.22 6.55 -4.62
C LEU A 297 14.46 7.60 -3.81
N ALA A 298 13.29 8.02 -4.28
CA ALA A 298 12.50 9.06 -3.60
C ALA A 298 11.98 8.61 -2.22
N THR A 299 11.52 7.35 -2.11
CA THR A 299 11.01 6.79 -0.86
C THR A 299 12.12 6.62 0.18
N LEU A 300 13.24 6.00 -0.21
CA LEU A 300 14.36 5.72 0.66
C LEU A 300 15.09 7.00 1.06
N TYR A 301 15.26 7.96 0.14
CA TYR A 301 15.84 9.27 0.45
C TYR A 301 14.98 10.00 1.47
N SER A 302 13.66 10.02 1.24
CA SER A 302 12.71 10.63 2.16
C SER A 302 12.78 10.02 3.56
N ALA A 303 12.99 8.70 3.66
CA ALA A 303 13.19 8.00 4.92
C ALA A 303 14.55 8.26 5.56
N ALA A 304 15.63 8.25 4.80
CA ALA A 304 16.98 8.52 5.28
C ALA A 304 17.13 9.95 5.81
N LYS A 305 16.46 10.91 5.15
CA LYS A 305 16.46 12.33 5.51
C LYS A 305 15.44 12.68 6.59
N ALA A 306 14.49 11.79 6.90
CA ALA A 306 13.64 11.99 8.07
C ALA A 306 14.50 11.85 9.32
N SER A 307 15.03 12.99 9.77
CA SER A 307 15.52 13.11 11.12
C SER A 307 14.41 12.67 12.05
N VAL A 308 14.78 11.98 13.13
CA VAL A 308 13.96 11.92 14.35
C VAL A 308 13.97 13.32 14.98
N SER A 309 13.60 14.34 14.20
CA SER A 309 13.24 15.65 14.71
C SER A 309 11.90 15.42 15.35
N VAL A 310 11.95 15.02 16.62
CA VAL A 310 10.79 15.05 17.51
C VAL A 310 10.21 16.46 17.35
N ARG A 311 9.07 16.58 16.66
CA ARG A 311 8.41 17.88 16.57
C ARG A 311 8.08 18.27 17.99
N ARG A 312 8.48 19.47 18.40
CA ARG A 312 8.16 19.97 19.72
C ARG A 312 7.09 21.04 19.59
N CYS A 313 6.19 21.12 20.56
CA CYS A 313 5.34 22.30 20.66
C CYS A 313 6.16 23.49 21.16
N LEU A 314 5.55 24.68 21.21
CA LEU A 314 6.17 25.88 21.77
C LEU A 314 6.69 25.68 23.21
N ASN A 315 6.06 24.79 23.97
CA ASN A 315 6.46 24.44 25.34
C ASN A 315 7.48 23.29 25.39
N GLY A 316 8.07 22.90 24.26
CA GLY A 316 9.14 21.88 24.21
C GLY A 316 8.69 20.42 24.32
N HIS A 317 7.39 20.14 24.49
CA HIS A 317 6.89 18.76 24.54
C HIS A 317 7.02 18.05 23.20
N ALA A 318 7.41 16.78 23.22
CA ALA A 318 7.37 15.93 22.04
C ALA A 318 5.94 15.79 21.51
N VAL A 319 5.75 16.01 20.21
CA VAL A 319 4.47 15.91 19.52
C VAL A 319 4.58 14.92 18.36
N PRO A 320 3.66 13.95 18.23
CA PRO A 320 3.67 12.99 17.12
C PRO A 320 3.69 13.69 15.76
N ALA A 321 4.34 13.11 14.76
CA ALA A 321 4.53 13.69 13.41
C ALA A 321 3.24 14.03 12.63
N THR A 322 2.09 13.59 13.12
CA THR A 322 0.76 13.78 12.54
C THR A 322 -0.15 14.70 13.36
N ALA A 323 0.19 15.03 14.61
CA ALA A 323 -0.65 15.87 15.45
C ALA A 323 -0.45 17.35 15.13
N ASN A 324 -1.54 18.10 15.01
CA ASN A 324 -1.51 19.56 14.83
C ASN A 324 -1.43 20.30 16.17
N PHE A 325 -1.78 19.62 17.27
CA PHE A 325 -1.76 20.15 18.62
C PHE A 325 -0.98 19.23 19.55
N CYS A 326 -0.35 19.81 20.55
CA CYS A 326 0.30 19.08 21.63
C CYS A 326 -0.77 18.42 22.51
N SER A 327 -0.69 17.11 22.71
CA SER A 327 -1.62 16.42 23.62
C SER A 327 -1.44 16.81 25.09
N ARG A 328 -0.28 17.36 25.47
CA ARG A 328 -0.01 17.79 26.86
C ARG A 328 -0.50 19.19 27.18
N CYS A 329 -0.29 20.15 26.27
CA CYS A 329 -0.61 21.56 26.54
C CYS A 329 -1.64 22.17 25.59
N GLY A 330 -2.18 21.41 24.63
CA GLY A 330 -3.19 21.89 23.68
C GLY A 330 -2.68 22.88 22.63
N GLN A 331 -1.44 23.37 22.73
CA GLN A 331 -0.91 24.35 21.79
C GLN A 331 -0.64 23.76 20.40
N SER A 332 -0.81 24.59 19.37
CA SER A 332 -0.51 24.21 17.99
C SER A 332 0.98 23.91 17.79
N VAL A 333 1.26 22.94 16.92
CA VAL A 333 2.64 22.61 16.51
C VAL A 333 3.02 23.55 15.39
N MET A 334 4.04 24.40 15.64
CA MET A 334 4.60 25.24 14.60
C MET A 334 5.20 24.35 13.49
N HIS A 335 4.77 24.58 12.25
CA HIS A 335 5.40 23.99 11.08
C HIS A 335 6.64 24.83 10.76
N THR A 336 7.79 24.47 11.34
CA THR A 336 9.08 25.05 10.96
C THR A 336 9.52 24.58 9.57
#